data_AF-A0A0D8XH32-F1
#
_entry.id   AF-A0A0D8XH32-F1
#
_cell.length_a   1.000
_cell.length_b   1.000
_cell.length_c   1.000
_cell.angle_alpha   90.00
_cell.angle_beta   90.00
_cell.angle_gamma   90.00
#
_symmetry.space_group_name_H-M   'P 1'
#
loop_
_entity.id
_entity.type
_entity.pdbx_description
1 polymer ?
#
loop_
_entity_poly.entity_id
_entity_poly.type
_entity_poly.pdbx_seq_one_letter_code
_entity_poly.pdbx_strand_id
1 'polypeptide(L)'
;MLRHTHYLSFHHITHSYITVFITIFTFERRLPCEHEEGGAHCQMNVVDDVTLTELPYNCTTFHGHLIIQDISVLPSKIYMLSNLTYIKGGLALKRTELHDDMTFLNNVRCIENPSGPAITLEENKNLYTLGLKKIEYLSADSGPIFYMVGDGYLLLVDDLELRNLIRVASSDGKYHEEMFEISEISDDIELVYFAISFAVCSLIVIVVIIVGHFILKLHIPKGYDNATLNSNNFNVCATSSRNTISENPPSGVYKQRKKLTRKGT
;
A
#
# COMPACT_ATOMS: atom_id res chain seq x y z
N MET A 1 4.85 -12.31 -26.44
CA MET A 1 4.65 -10.94 -25.93
C MET A 1 3.42 -10.98 -25.02
N LEU A 2 3.62 -11.42 -23.78
CA LEU A 2 2.56 -11.68 -22.79
C LEU A 2 3.09 -11.13 -21.46
N ARG A 3 2.61 -9.96 -21.04
CA ARG A 3 2.68 -9.46 -19.67
C ARG A 3 1.26 -9.14 -19.24
N HIS A 4 0.59 -10.17 -18.74
CA HIS A 4 -0.71 -10.09 -18.09
C HIS A 4 -0.68 -11.06 -16.90
N THR A 5 -0.05 -10.61 -15.82
CA THR A 5 0.14 -11.31 -14.54
C THR A 5 0.84 -10.27 -13.66
N HIS A 6 0.37 -9.72 -12.53
CA HIS A 6 -0.59 -10.13 -11.51
C HIS A 6 -1.20 -8.85 -10.87
N TYR A 7 -2.33 -8.36 -11.38
CA TYR A 7 -3.07 -7.25 -10.75
C TYR A 7 -4.21 -7.73 -9.84
N LEU A 8 -4.44 -9.04 -9.76
CA LEU A 8 -5.71 -9.61 -9.28
C LEU A 8 -5.71 -10.14 -7.84
N SER A 9 -4.59 -10.10 -7.11
CA SER A 9 -4.57 -10.61 -5.73
C SER A 9 -4.63 -9.54 -4.64
N PHE A 10 -4.43 -8.26 -4.99
CA PHE A 10 -4.42 -7.16 -4.00
C PHE A 10 -5.67 -6.30 -3.97
N HIS A 11 -6.51 -6.32 -5.02
CA HIS A 11 -7.86 -5.74 -4.96
C HIS A 11 -8.64 -6.24 -3.74
N HIS A 12 -8.39 -7.47 -3.27
CA HIS A 12 -9.15 -8.01 -2.14
C HIS A 12 -8.73 -7.47 -0.76
N ILE A 13 -7.48 -7.04 -0.59
CA ILE A 13 -7.00 -6.47 0.69
C ILE A 13 -7.31 -4.97 0.72
N THR A 14 -7.06 -4.24 -0.36
CA THR A 14 -7.39 -2.81 -0.44
C THR A 14 -8.91 -2.56 -0.46
N HIS A 15 -9.71 -3.39 -1.15
CA HIS A 15 -11.17 -3.27 -1.05
C HIS A 15 -11.68 -3.60 0.35
N SER A 16 -11.12 -4.58 1.07
CA SER A 16 -11.72 -4.98 2.34
C SER A 16 -11.61 -3.91 3.44
N TYR A 17 -10.59 -3.04 3.40
CA TYR A 17 -10.45 -1.94 4.36
C TYR A 17 -11.17 -0.66 3.91
N ILE A 18 -11.18 -0.36 2.61
CA ILE A 18 -11.81 0.87 2.09
C ILE A 18 -13.34 0.74 2.00
N THR A 19 -13.88 -0.47 1.75
CA THR A 19 -15.33 -0.67 1.51
C THR A 19 -16.19 -0.55 2.79
N VAL A 20 -15.59 -0.50 3.99
CA VAL A 20 -16.36 -0.51 5.27
C VAL A 20 -16.77 0.89 5.76
N PHE A 21 -16.32 1.98 5.13
CA PHE A 21 -16.48 3.33 5.71
C PHE A 21 -17.49 4.28 5.03
N ILE A 22 -18.42 3.79 4.20
CA ILE A 22 -19.38 4.66 3.51
C ILE A 22 -20.67 4.79 4.32
N THR A 23 -20.66 5.68 5.32
CA THR A 23 -21.90 6.22 5.90
C THR A 23 -22.29 7.47 5.09
N ILE A 24 -23.53 7.56 4.63
CA ILE A 24 -24.02 8.65 3.77
C ILE A 24 -24.12 9.93 4.60
N PHE A 25 -23.26 10.91 4.32
CA PHE A 25 -23.34 12.26 4.89
C PHE A 25 -23.98 13.21 3.87
N THR A 26 -24.87 14.09 4.33
CA THR A 26 -25.41 15.20 3.54
C THR A 26 -24.34 16.29 3.41
N PHE A 27 -23.87 16.52 2.19
CA PHE A 27 -22.74 17.39 1.87
C PHE A 27 -23.22 18.80 1.47
N GLU A 28 -22.62 19.82 2.06
CA GLU A 28 -22.75 21.22 1.66
C GLU A 28 -21.59 21.55 0.72
N ARG A 29 -21.88 22.02 -0.51
CA ARG A 29 -20.83 22.33 -1.50
C ARG A 29 -19.88 23.36 -0.92
N ARG A 30 -18.64 22.94 -0.67
CA ARG A 30 -17.57 23.85 -0.27
C ARG A 30 -17.13 24.66 -1.47
N LEU A 31 -17.13 25.98 -1.29
CA LEU A 31 -16.53 26.89 -2.24
C LEU A 31 -15.00 26.74 -2.19
N PRO A 32 -14.29 26.96 -3.30
CA PRO A 32 -12.83 27.07 -3.30
C PRO A 32 -12.41 28.10 -2.25
N CYS A 33 -11.24 27.92 -1.68
CA CYS A 33 -10.76 28.80 -0.63
C CYS A 33 -10.68 30.24 -1.13
N GLU A 34 -11.44 31.14 -0.51
CA GLU A 34 -11.31 32.57 -0.78
C GLU A 34 -9.94 33.02 -0.27
N HIS A 35 -9.15 33.62 -1.17
CA HIS A 35 -7.85 34.14 -0.82
C HIS A 35 -8.03 35.36 0.08
N GLU A 36 -7.45 35.34 1.29
CA GLU A 36 -7.42 36.54 2.14
C GLU A 36 -6.57 37.62 1.44
N GLU A 37 -7.21 38.69 0.99
CA GLU A 37 -6.51 39.85 0.42
C GLU A 37 -5.70 40.54 1.54
N GLY A 38 -4.37 40.48 1.47
CA GLY A 38 -3.47 41.16 2.41
C GLY A 38 -2.38 40.30 3.05
N GLY A 39 -2.38 38.99 2.79
CA GLY A 39 -1.30 38.08 3.21
C GLY A 39 0.01 38.29 2.45
N ALA A 40 1.16 38.06 3.09
CA ALA A 40 2.42 38.04 2.36
C ALA A 40 2.55 36.73 1.56
N HIS A 41 2.97 36.87 0.31
CA HIS A 41 3.26 35.76 -0.57
C HIS A 41 4.73 35.35 -0.43
N CYS A 42 4.98 34.05 -0.39
CA CYS A 42 6.32 33.52 -0.44
C CYS A 42 6.43 32.36 -1.44
N GLN A 43 7.65 32.06 -1.84
CA GLN A 43 7.97 31.00 -2.78
C GLN A 43 9.31 30.40 -2.38
N MET A 44 9.38 29.07 -2.39
CA MET A 44 10.64 28.31 -2.42
C MET A 44 10.38 26.99 -3.16
N ASN A 45 11.42 26.23 -3.44
CA ASN A 45 11.27 24.90 -4.04
C ASN A 45 11.50 23.79 -3.00
N VAL A 46 12.53 23.93 -2.16
CA VAL A 46 12.95 22.92 -1.18
C VAL A 46 13.07 23.56 0.20
N VAL A 47 12.56 22.86 1.22
CA VAL A 47 12.61 23.29 2.61
C VAL A 47 13.94 22.89 3.25
N ASP A 48 14.81 23.87 3.47
CA ASP A 48 16.07 23.70 4.21
C ASP A 48 16.35 24.93 5.10
N ASP A 49 17.35 24.85 5.99
CA ASP A 49 17.65 25.96 6.91
C ASP A 49 18.04 27.26 6.19
N VAL A 50 18.57 27.20 4.96
CA VAL A 50 19.00 28.36 4.17
C VAL A 50 17.79 29.05 3.55
N THR A 51 16.96 28.30 2.82
CA THR A 51 15.77 28.83 2.15
C THR A 51 14.73 29.34 3.14
N LEU A 52 14.62 28.71 4.31
CA LEU A 52 13.75 29.19 5.39
C LEU A 52 14.20 30.54 5.97
N THR A 53 15.47 30.94 5.84
CA THR A 53 15.92 32.27 6.29
C THR A 53 15.47 33.41 5.39
N GLU A 54 15.19 33.09 4.12
CA GLU A 54 14.80 34.05 3.09
C GLU A 54 13.29 34.32 3.12
N LEU A 55 12.53 33.51 3.85
CA LEU A 55 11.09 33.67 3.98
C LEU A 55 10.72 34.91 4.80
N PRO A 56 9.72 35.70 4.35
CA PRO A 56 9.14 36.73 5.19
C PRO A 56 8.38 36.09 6.36
N TYR A 57 8.56 36.64 7.56
CA TYR A 57 7.95 36.14 8.81
C TYR A 57 6.42 36.06 8.79
N ASN A 58 5.76 36.81 7.91
CA ASN A 58 4.32 36.88 7.75
C ASN A 58 3.83 36.16 6.47
N CYS A 59 4.57 35.20 5.94
CA CYS A 59 4.09 34.41 4.81
C CYS A 59 2.85 33.60 5.20
N THR A 60 1.74 33.89 4.53
CA THR A 60 0.47 33.17 4.68
C THR A 60 0.13 32.36 3.44
N THR A 61 0.60 32.80 2.27
CA THR A 61 0.35 32.16 0.98
C THR A 61 1.66 31.72 0.34
N PHE A 62 1.80 30.42 0.13
CA PHE A 62 2.93 29.83 -0.57
C PHE A 62 2.60 29.62 -2.04
N HIS A 63 3.49 30.04 -2.94
CA HIS A 63 3.39 29.75 -4.38
C HIS A 63 4.48 28.76 -4.79
N GLY A 64 4.08 27.69 -5.47
CA GLY A 64 4.97 26.60 -5.87
C GLY A 64 4.77 25.34 -5.03
N HIS A 65 5.67 24.37 -5.19
CA HIS A 65 5.62 23.11 -4.47
C HIS A 65 6.42 23.20 -3.17
N LEU A 66 5.78 22.84 -2.04
CA LEU A 66 6.45 22.76 -0.76
C LEU A 66 7.06 21.35 -0.64
N ILE A 67 8.36 21.22 -0.95
CA ILE A 67 9.05 19.94 -0.97
C ILE A 67 9.92 19.79 0.29
N ILE A 68 9.61 18.78 1.08
CA ILE A 68 10.38 18.31 2.23
C ILE A 68 11.00 16.98 1.82
N GLN A 69 12.31 16.94 1.62
CA GLN A 69 12.97 15.75 1.09
C GLN A 69 14.30 15.46 1.77
N ASP A 70 14.65 14.18 1.87
CA ASP A 70 15.97 13.70 2.31
C ASP A 70 16.38 14.23 3.71
N ILE A 71 15.40 14.38 4.62
CA ILE A 71 15.64 14.83 6.00
C ILE A 71 15.22 13.78 7.04
N SER A 72 16.05 13.65 8.07
CA SER A 72 15.75 12.87 9.28
C SER A 72 15.40 13.76 10.48
N VAL A 73 15.78 15.03 10.44
CA VAL A 73 15.51 16.03 11.48
C VAL A 73 14.97 17.28 10.81
N LEU A 74 13.90 17.87 11.38
CA LEU A 74 13.33 19.12 10.87
C LEU A 74 14.36 20.26 10.98
N PRO A 75 14.43 21.16 9.96
CA PRO A 75 15.25 22.37 10.05
C PRO A 75 14.90 23.21 11.28
N SER A 76 15.92 23.85 11.87
CA SER A 76 15.77 24.67 13.09
C SER A 76 14.76 25.82 12.94
N LYS A 77 14.57 26.28 11.70
CA LYS A 77 13.67 27.39 11.32
C LYS A 77 12.34 26.93 10.72
N ILE A 78 11.97 25.64 10.86
CA ILE A 78 10.72 25.12 10.30
C ILE A 78 9.47 25.88 10.78
N TYR A 79 9.55 26.49 11.97
CA TYR A 79 8.50 27.34 12.53
C TYR A 79 8.14 28.55 11.67
N MET A 80 8.99 28.97 10.71
CA MET A 80 8.66 30.05 9.77
C MET A 80 7.43 29.72 8.91
N LEU A 81 7.14 28.42 8.70
CA LEU A 81 5.98 27.95 7.96
C LEU A 81 4.69 27.91 8.82
N SER A 82 4.77 28.22 10.12
CA SER A 82 3.63 28.13 11.04
C SER A 82 2.48 29.10 10.71
N ASN A 83 2.77 30.20 10.03
CA ASN A 83 1.76 31.17 9.60
C ASN A 83 1.11 30.82 8.26
N LEU A 84 1.57 29.74 7.61
CA LEU A 84 1.08 29.35 6.31
C LEU A 84 -0.36 28.86 6.40
N THR A 85 -1.24 29.46 5.59
CA THR A 85 -2.66 29.11 5.52
C THR A 85 -3.04 28.53 4.16
N TYR A 86 -2.33 28.90 3.10
CA TYR A 86 -2.65 28.51 1.74
C TYR A 86 -1.40 28.06 0.96
N ILE A 87 -1.48 26.91 0.29
CA ILE A 87 -0.45 26.40 -0.60
C ILE A 87 -0.99 26.37 -2.04
N LYS A 88 -0.47 27.26 -2.89
CA LYS A 88 -0.71 27.29 -4.33
C LYS A 88 0.31 26.42 -5.06
N GLY A 89 0.11 25.12 -4.95
CA GLY A 89 0.94 24.06 -5.50
C GLY A 89 0.76 22.78 -4.69
N GLY A 90 1.69 21.84 -4.86
CA GLY A 90 1.65 20.56 -4.14
C GLY A 90 2.50 20.56 -2.86
N LEU A 91 2.07 19.80 -1.86
CA LEU A 91 2.89 19.42 -0.70
C LEU A 91 3.55 18.06 -1.01
N ALA A 92 4.88 18.01 -0.99
CA ALA A 92 5.61 16.78 -1.25
C ALA A 92 6.53 16.41 -0.08
N LEU A 93 6.37 15.20 0.46
CA LEU A 93 7.26 14.59 1.45
C LEU A 93 7.97 13.40 0.82
N LYS A 94 9.30 13.43 0.75
CA LYS A 94 10.09 12.42 0.03
C LYS A 94 11.26 11.91 0.87
N ARG A 95 11.39 10.60 1.03
CA ARG A 95 12.54 9.95 1.70
C ARG A 95 12.87 10.60 3.06
N THR A 96 11.85 10.84 3.87
CA THR A 96 12.02 11.42 5.20
C THR A 96 11.95 10.36 6.30
N GLU A 97 12.58 10.63 7.44
CA GLU A 97 12.53 9.78 8.65
C GLU A 97 11.99 10.58 9.84
N LEU A 98 11.00 11.43 9.60
CA LEU A 98 10.44 12.32 10.61
C LEU A 98 9.63 11.54 11.64
N HIS A 99 10.08 11.59 12.89
CA HIS A 99 9.33 11.08 14.04
C HIS A 99 8.36 12.10 14.62
N ASP A 100 8.50 13.38 14.27
CA ASP A 100 7.63 14.44 14.75
C ASP A 100 6.50 14.70 13.76
N ASP A 101 5.30 14.96 14.29
CA ASP A 101 4.15 15.41 13.52
C ASP A 101 4.47 16.70 12.75
N MET A 102 3.92 16.85 11.54
CA MET A 102 3.99 18.10 10.75
C MET A 102 3.11 19.24 11.30
N THR A 103 3.08 19.42 12.63
CA THR A 103 2.29 20.46 13.30
C THR A 103 2.67 21.88 12.90
N PHE A 104 3.85 22.09 12.31
CA PHE A 104 4.22 23.38 11.74
C PHE A 104 3.33 23.79 10.54
N LEU A 105 2.57 22.88 9.93
CA LEU A 105 1.56 23.18 8.90
C LEU A 105 0.12 23.17 9.44
N ASN A 106 -0.08 23.18 10.76
CA ASN A 106 -1.42 23.08 11.37
C ASN A 106 -2.36 24.25 11.02
N ASN A 107 -1.85 25.35 10.46
CA ASN A 107 -2.67 26.47 10.00
C ASN A 107 -3.05 26.39 8.51
N VAL A 108 -2.49 25.44 7.77
CA VAL A 108 -2.82 25.24 6.34
C VAL A 108 -4.27 24.77 6.24
N ARG A 109 -5.06 25.56 5.52
CA ARG A 109 -6.48 25.29 5.22
C ARG A 109 -6.69 24.80 3.80
N CYS A 110 -5.79 25.17 2.89
CA CYS A 110 -6.02 24.99 1.46
C CYS A 110 -4.74 24.55 0.76
N ILE A 111 -4.85 23.51 -0.07
CA ILE A 111 -3.80 23.08 -0.99
C ILE A 111 -4.42 22.89 -2.37
N GLU A 112 -3.94 23.65 -3.34
CA GLU A 112 -4.45 23.63 -4.71
C GLU A 112 -3.29 23.46 -5.68
N ASN A 113 -3.23 22.30 -6.34
CA ASN A 113 -2.21 22.01 -7.33
C ASN A 113 -2.83 21.83 -8.73
N PRO A 114 -2.76 22.83 -9.62
CA PRO A 114 -3.35 22.71 -10.95
C PRO A 114 -2.54 21.81 -11.90
N SER A 115 -1.35 21.36 -11.51
CA SER A 115 -0.40 20.68 -12.40
C SER A 115 0.04 19.30 -11.90
N GLY A 116 -0.64 18.75 -10.89
CA GLY A 116 -0.31 17.44 -10.34
C GLY A 116 -1.02 17.16 -9.02
N PRO A 117 -0.52 16.19 -8.24
CA PRO A 117 -1.10 15.83 -6.96
C PRO A 117 -1.03 16.96 -5.94
N ALA A 118 -2.09 17.14 -5.17
CA ALA A 118 -2.10 18.11 -4.06
C ALA A 118 -1.14 17.67 -2.96
N ILE A 119 -1.10 16.36 -2.68
CA ILE A 119 -0.21 15.75 -1.69
C ILE A 119 0.55 14.59 -2.34
N THR A 120 1.88 14.64 -2.25
CA THR A 120 2.79 13.59 -2.68
C THR A 120 3.55 13.05 -1.48
N LEU A 121 3.45 11.75 -1.23
CA LEU A 121 4.28 11.03 -0.27
C LEU A 121 5.12 10.01 -1.05
N GLU A 122 6.43 10.01 -0.84
CA GLU A 122 7.32 9.00 -1.42
C GLU A 122 8.32 8.53 -0.36
N GLU A 123 8.39 7.23 -0.10
CA GLU A 123 9.48 6.60 0.66
C GLU A 123 9.70 7.16 2.08
N ASN A 124 8.66 7.64 2.75
CA ASN A 124 8.79 8.18 4.10
C ASN A 124 8.71 7.05 5.14
N LYS A 125 9.70 7.01 6.02
CA LYS A 125 9.75 6.07 7.13
C LYS A 125 9.09 6.69 8.35
N ASN A 126 8.27 5.88 9.03
CA ASN A 126 7.59 6.26 10.27
C ASN A 126 6.63 7.46 10.14
N LEU A 127 6.14 7.76 8.93
CA LEU A 127 5.13 8.80 8.76
C LEU A 127 3.75 8.28 9.17
N TYR A 128 3.25 8.73 10.32
CA TYR A 128 1.94 8.32 10.87
C TYR A 128 0.87 9.42 10.82
N THR A 129 1.25 10.68 10.58
CA THR A 129 0.31 11.81 10.48
C THR A 129 0.87 12.91 9.59
N LEU A 130 0.01 13.60 8.84
CA LEU A 130 0.36 14.83 8.12
C LEU A 130 0.11 16.08 8.96
N GLY A 131 -0.55 15.97 10.12
CA GLY A 131 -0.77 17.09 11.03
C GLY A 131 -1.65 18.22 10.47
N LEU A 132 -2.33 18.01 9.33
CA LEU A 132 -3.14 19.01 8.62
C LEU A 132 -4.54 19.15 9.24
N LYS A 133 -4.64 19.44 10.54
CA LYS A 133 -5.90 19.39 11.29
C LYS A 133 -6.92 20.45 10.85
N LYS A 134 -6.46 21.58 10.32
CA LYS A 134 -7.31 22.68 9.83
C LYS A 134 -7.54 22.67 8.32
N ILE A 135 -7.17 21.59 7.63
CA ILE A 135 -7.42 21.50 6.21
C ILE A 135 -8.93 21.55 5.94
N GLU A 136 -9.31 22.39 4.98
CA GLU A 136 -10.69 22.65 4.57
C GLU A 136 -10.91 22.29 3.11
N TYR A 137 -9.87 22.39 2.26
CA TYR A 137 -9.95 22.14 0.83
C TYR A 137 -8.64 21.55 0.27
N LEU A 138 -8.77 20.51 -0.55
CA LEU A 138 -7.68 19.94 -1.36
C LEU A 138 -8.16 19.81 -2.81
N SER A 139 -7.39 20.32 -3.77
CA SER A 139 -7.70 20.18 -5.19
C SER A 139 -6.47 19.85 -6.02
N ALA A 140 -6.67 18.94 -6.98
CA ALA A 140 -5.74 18.64 -8.05
C ALA A 140 -6.50 18.70 -9.38
N ASP A 141 -6.14 19.64 -10.27
CA ASP A 141 -6.84 19.78 -11.56
C ASP A 141 -6.40 18.69 -12.55
N SER A 142 -5.17 18.19 -12.38
CA SER A 142 -4.58 17.14 -13.21
C SER A 142 -4.00 16.01 -12.35
N GLY A 143 -4.61 14.84 -12.41
CA GLY A 143 -4.14 13.64 -11.71
C GLY A 143 -4.82 13.39 -10.36
N PRO A 144 -4.28 12.47 -9.55
CA PRO A 144 -4.84 12.12 -8.26
C PRO A 144 -4.62 13.24 -7.25
N ILE A 145 -5.48 13.37 -6.24
CA ILE A 145 -5.29 14.35 -5.16
C ILE A 145 -4.13 13.91 -4.26
N PHE A 146 -4.03 12.61 -4.01
CA PHE A 146 -2.98 11.98 -3.23
C PHE A 146 -2.19 11.01 -4.10
N TYR A 147 -0.88 11.20 -4.16
CA TYR A 147 0.05 10.28 -4.80
C TYR A 147 1.00 9.71 -3.75
N MET A 148 1.06 8.39 -3.62
CA MET A 148 1.81 7.71 -2.58
C MET A 148 2.69 6.61 -3.17
N VAL A 149 3.98 6.58 -2.82
CA VAL A 149 4.93 5.61 -3.36
C VAL A 149 5.80 5.00 -2.27
N GLY A 150 5.58 3.71 -1.98
CA GLY A 150 6.38 2.99 -0.97
C GLY A 150 6.20 3.51 0.47
N ASP A 151 5.12 4.25 0.73
CA ASP A 151 4.79 4.77 2.06
C ASP A 151 3.82 3.86 2.81
N GLY A 152 4.14 3.59 4.06
CA GLY A 152 3.22 2.92 5.00
C GLY A 152 2.13 3.84 5.57
N TYR A 153 2.02 5.09 5.11
CA TYR A 153 1.15 6.11 5.70
C TYR A 153 -0.31 5.66 5.85
N LEU A 154 -0.89 5.07 4.79
CA LEU A 154 -2.28 4.59 4.83
C LEU A 154 -2.52 3.45 5.83
N LEU A 155 -1.47 2.74 6.25
CA LEU A 155 -1.56 1.68 7.24
C LEU A 155 -1.45 2.21 8.68
N LEU A 156 -0.88 3.40 8.86
CA LEU A 156 -0.55 3.98 10.16
C LEU A 156 -1.38 5.22 10.52
N VAL A 157 -1.99 5.87 9.53
CA VAL A 157 -2.79 7.08 9.71
C VAL A 157 -4.02 6.82 10.58
N ASP A 158 -4.33 7.78 11.44
CA ASP A 158 -5.55 7.75 12.25
C ASP A 158 -6.82 7.89 11.40
N ASP A 159 -7.86 7.10 11.73
CA ASP A 159 -9.13 7.09 11.00
C ASP A 159 -9.79 8.49 10.91
N LEU A 160 -9.62 9.34 11.92
CA LEU A 160 -10.18 10.70 11.91
C LEU A 160 -9.46 11.57 10.90
N GLU A 161 -8.12 11.48 10.83
CA GLU A 161 -7.33 12.22 9.87
C GLU A 161 -7.64 11.78 8.44
N LEU A 162 -7.64 10.46 8.18
CA LEU A 162 -7.96 9.93 6.85
C LEU A 162 -9.38 10.32 6.42
N ARG A 163 -10.38 10.23 7.31
CA ARG A 163 -11.74 10.70 7.01
C ARG A 163 -11.78 12.19 6.72
N ASN A 164 -11.02 13.00 7.45
CA ASN A 164 -10.96 14.43 7.19
C ASN A 164 -10.34 14.72 5.82
N LEU A 165 -9.24 14.05 5.47
CA LEU A 165 -8.55 14.18 4.18
C LEU A 165 -9.48 13.81 3.01
N ILE A 166 -10.16 12.67 3.09
CA ILE A 166 -11.15 12.25 2.06
C ILE A 166 -12.28 13.29 1.94
N ARG A 167 -12.78 13.78 3.08
CA ARG A 167 -13.87 14.76 3.10
C ARG A 167 -13.47 16.09 2.46
N VAL A 168 -12.24 16.57 2.63
CA VAL A 168 -11.78 17.86 2.07
C VAL A 168 -11.29 17.75 0.63
N ALA A 169 -10.85 16.56 0.21
CA ALA A 169 -10.47 16.24 -1.16
C ALA A 169 -11.70 16.03 -2.06
N SER A 170 -12.83 15.63 -1.47
CA SER A 170 -14.01 15.28 -2.22
C SER A 170 -15.01 16.42 -2.38
N SER A 171 -15.36 16.70 -3.63
CA SER A 171 -16.43 17.65 -3.98
C SER A 171 -17.84 17.19 -3.57
N ASP A 172 -18.04 15.92 -3.21
CA ASP A 172 -19.30 15.39 -2.69
C ASP A 172 -19.16 14.76 -1.29
N GLY A 173 -17.97 14.89 -0.68
CA GLY A 173 -17.63 14.31 0.61
C GLY A 173 -17.47 12.78 0.60
N LYS A 174 -17.46 12.14 -0.58
CA LYS A 174 -17.26 10.69 -0.73
C LYS A 174 -15.91 10.34 -1.30
N TYR A 175 -15.45 9.13 -0.99
CA TYR A 175 -14.28 8.54 -1.62
C TYR A 175 -14.55 8.26 -3.10
N HIS A 176 -13.60 8.66 -3.95
CA HIS A 176 -13.54 8.24 -5.35
C HIS A 176 -12.16 7.63 -5.62
N GLU A 177 -12.11 6.61 -6.47
CA GLU A 177 -10.90 5.81 -6.70
C GLU A 177 -9.78 6.66 -7.31
N GLU A 178 -10.13 7.62 -8.17
CA GLU A 178 -9.20 8.56 -8.80
C GLU A 178 -8.54 9.55 -7.83
N MET A 179 -8.99 9.64 -6.56
CA MET A 179 -8.37 10.53 -5.58
C MET A 179 -6.99 10.04 -5.14
N PHE A 180 -6.76 8.73 -5.23
CA PHE A 180 -5.57 8.08 -4.69
C PHE A 180 -4.88 7.31 -5.81
N GLU A 181 -3.61 7.61 -6.03
CA GLU A 181 -2.72 6.76 -6.80
C GLU A 181 -1.65 6.24 -5.84
N ILE A 182 -1.71 4.93 -5.58
CA ILE A 182 -0.78 4.25 -4.68
C ILE A 182 0.08 3.34 -5.55
N SER A 183 1.37 3.63 -5.59
CA SER A 183 2.37 2.77 -6.18
C SER A 183 3.14 2.10 -5.06
N GLU A 184 3.18 0.77 -5.04
CA GLU A 184 4.14 0.10 -4.18
C GLU A 184 5.51 0.22 -4.84
N ILE A 185 6.53 0.55 -4.04
CA ILE A 185 7.88 0.23 -4.46
C ILE A 185 7.93 -1.26 -4.40
N SER A 186 8.02 -1.88 -5.58
CA SER A 186 8.32 -3.30 -5.64
C SER A 186 9.68 -3.45 -4.98
N ASP A 187 9.67 -3.79 -3.69
CA ASP A 187 10.81 -4.36 -3.02
C ASP A 187 10.98 -5.76 -3.62
N ASP A 188 11.32 -5.80 -4.91
CA ASP A 188 11.72 -6.99 -5.65
C ASP A 188 12.82 -7.71 -4.86
N ILE A 189 13.56 -6.97 -4.04
CA ILE A 189 14.53 -7.46 -3.06
C ILE A 189 13.91 -8.47 -2.08
N GLU A 190 12.74 -8.22 -1.48
CA GLU A 190 12.10 -9.20 -0.58
C GLU A 190 11.64 -10.45 -1.32
N LEU A 191 11.04 -10.27 -2.49
CA LEU A 191 10.64 -11.40 -3.35
C LEU A 191 11.86 -12.20 -3.81
N VAL A 192 12.96 -11.52 -4.11
CA VAL A 192 14.24 -12.13 -4.48
C VAL A 192 14.82 -12.89 -3.29
N TYR A 193 14.82 -12.34 -2.07
CA TYR A 193 15.26 -13.07 -0.88
C TYR A 193 14.37 -14.27 -0.59
N PHE A 194 13.06 -14.14 -0.73
CA PHE A 194 12.12 -15.26 -0.60
C PHE A 194 12.40 -16.35 -1.65
N ALA A 195 12.61 -15.98 -2.91
CA ALA A 195 12.93 -16.91 -3.99
C ALA A 195 14.28 -17.60 -3.77
N ILE A 196 15.32 -16.86 -3.35
CA ILE A 196 16.63 -17.41 -3.00
C ILE A 196 16.50 -18.38 -1.82
N SER A 197 15.79 -17.98 -0.75
CA SER A 197 15.56 -18.82 0.42
C SER A 197 14.82 -20.12 0.04
N PHE A 198 13.78 -20.02 -0.78
CA PHE A 198 13.03 -21.17 -1.27
C PHE A 198 13.90 -22.11 -2.12
N ALA A 199 14.75 -21.58 -2.99
CA ALA A 199 15.68 -22.35 -3.80
C ALA A 199 16.71 -23.09 -2.93
N VAL A 200 17.26 -22.42 -1.92
CA VAL A 200 18.21 -23.02 -0.96
C VAL A 200 17.54 -24.13 -0.14
N CYS A 201 16.34 -23.89 0.40
CA CYS A 201 15.59 -24.91 1.14
C CYS A 201 15.28 -26.14 0.26
N SER A 202 14.88 -25.92 -0.99
CA SER A 202 14.62 -27.01 -1.94
C SER A 202 15.88 -27.83 -2.22
N LEU A 203 17.04 -27.18 -2.37
CA LEU A 203 18.31 -27.86 -2.59
C LEU A 203 18.73 -28.71 -1.38
N ILE A 204 18.52 -28.21 -0.15
CA ILE A 204 18.78 -28.97 1.08
C ILE A 204 17.91 -30.24 1.13
N VAL A 205 16.61 -30.13 0.83
CA VAL A 205 15.70 -31.28 0.81
C VAL A 205 16.16 -32.33 -0.20
N ILE A 206 16.58 -31.91 -1.40
CA ILE A 206 17.12 -32.82 -2.43
C ILE A 206 18.37 -33.55 -1.93
N VAL A 207 19.30 -32.83 -1.30
CA VAL A 207 20.52 -33.43 -0.74
C VAL A 207 20.18 -34.46 0.34
N VAL A 208 19.25 -34.16 1.25
CA VAL A 208 18.79 -35.09 2.29
C VAL A 208 18.19 -36.37 1.68
N ILE A 209 17.38 -36.26 0.63
CA ILE A 209 16.81 -37.41 -0.07
C ILE A 209 17.91 -38.27 -0.70
N ILE A 210 18.88 -37.65 -1.37
CA ILE A 210 20.00 -38.37 -2.01
C ILE A 210 20.85 -39.11 -0.97
N VAL A 211 21.22 -38.44 0.12
CA VAL A 211 22.00 -39.03 1.22
C VAL A 211 21.22 -40.15 1.89
N GLY A 212 19.93 -39.94 2.18
CA GLY A 212 19.05 -40.96 2.76
C GLY A 212 18.95 -42.20 1.88
N HIS A 213 18.79 -42.02 0.56
CA HIS A 213 18.77 -43.12 -0.40
C HIS A 213 20.12 -43.86 -0.47
N PHE A 214 21.25 -43.16 -0.34
CA PHE A 214 22.58 -43.79 -0.31
C PHE A 214 22.80 -44.62 0.95
N ILE A 215 22.42 -44.10 2.12
CA ILE A 215 22.50 -44.80 3.41
C ILE A 215 21.62 -46.06 3.40
N LEU A 216 20.39 -45.96 2.89
CA LEU A 216 19.48 -47.10 2.76
C LEU A 216 20.05 -48.18 1.83
N LYS A 217 20.65 -47.80 0.70
CA LYS A 217 21.32 -48.75 -0.21
C LYS A 217 22.48 -49.50 0.43
N LEU A 218 23.22 -48.86 1.35
CA LEU A 218 24.32 -49.52 2.07
C LEU A 218 23.82 -50.46 3.18
N HIS A 219 22.69 -50.14 3.81
CA HIS A 219 22.17 -50.90 4.96
C HIS A 219 21.22 -52.03 4.59
N ILE A 220 20.77 -52.14 3.34
CA ILE A 220 20.10 -53.35 2.87
C ILE A 220 21.20 -54.38 2.64
N PRO A 221 21.41 -55.37 3.55
CA PRO A 221 22.36 -56.42 3.30
C PRO A 221 21.96 -57.08 1.99
N LYS A 222 22.92 -57.18 1.06
CA LYS A 222 22.76 -58.03 -0.11
C LYS A 222 22.54 -59.45 0.42
N GLY A 223 21.26 -59.81 0.58
CA GLY A 223 20.84 -61.19 0.75
C GLY A 223 21.52 -61.96 -0.36
N TYR A 224 22.36 -62.90 0.05
CA TYR A 224 23.20 -63.69 -0.83
C TYR A 224 22.27 -64.55 -1.68
N ASP A 225 21.95 -64.10 -2.90
CA ASP A 225 21.22 -64.89 -3.89
C ASP A 225 22.14 -65.97 -4.47
N ASN A 226 22.44 -66.98 -3.64
CA ASN A 226 22.84 -68.29 -4.12
C ASN A 226 21.60 -69.20 -4.13
N ALA A 227 20.59 -68.83 -4.92
CA ALA A 227 19.50 -69.72 -5.27
C ALA A 227 19.54 -69.95 -6.78
N THR A 228 20.29 -70.98 -7.17
CA THR A 228 20.27 -71.60 -8.50
C THR A 228 18.87 -72.16 -8.77
N LEU A 229 17.93 -71.31 -9.17
CA LEU A 229 16.60 -71.75 -9.61
C LEU A 229 16.62 -72.03 -11.11
N ASN A 230 17.01 -73.27 -11.39
CA ASN A 230 16.66 -73.97 -12.60
C ASN A 230 15.17 -74.38 -12.49
N SER A 231 14.27 -73.77 -13.24
CA SER A 231 13.22 -74.46 -14.02
C SER A 231 12.10 -73.52 -14.51
N ASN A 232 11.94 -73.52 -15.83
CA ASN A 232 10.71 -73.75 -16.59
C ASN A 232 9.48 -72.84 -16.40
N ASN A 233 9.16 -72.14 -17.50
CA ASN A 233 7.82 -71.96 -18.09
C ASN A 233 6.64 -71.81 -17.11
N PHE A 234 6.29 -70.57 -16.79
CA PHE A 234 4.94 -70.25 -16.32
C PHE A 234 4.37 -69.08 -17.11
N ASN A 235 3.62 -69.43 -18.18
CA ASN A 235 2.69 -68.53 -18.85
C ASN A 235 1.57 -68.16 -17.87
N VAL A 236 1.51 -66.92 -17.43
CA VAL A 236 0.35 -66.40 -16.68
C VAL A 236 -0.32 -65.28 -17.47
N CYS A 237 -1.61 -65.49 -17.63
CA CYS A 237 -2.54 -64.78 -18.46
C CYS A 237 -2.71 -63.32 -18.03
N ALA A 238 -2.66 -62.42 -19.01
CA ALA A 238 -3.09 -61.04 -18.87
C ALA A 238 -4.60 -61.01 -18.55
N THR A 239 -4.96 -60.51 -17.37
CA THR A 239 -6.33 -60.06 -17.10
C THR A 239 -6.34 -58.55 -16.98
N SER A 240 -6.92 -57.93 -18.01
CA SER A 240 -7.29 -56.52 -18.08
C SER A 240 -8.50 -56.28 -17.18
N SER A 241 -8.33 -55.62 -16.03
CA SER A 241 -9.45 -55.09 -15.25
C SER A 241 -9.58 -53.58 -15.48
N ARG A 242 -10.58 -53.25 -16.28
CA ARG A 242 -11.10 -51.91 -16.55
C ARG A 242 -11.83 -51.42 -15.30
N ASN A 243 -11.21 -50.54 -14.52
CA ASN A 243 -11.90 -49.83 -13.44
C ASN A 243 -12.27 -48.42 -13.90
N THR A 244 -13.53 -48.27 -14.31
CA THR A 244 -14.24 -46.99 -14.37
C THR A 244 -14.77 -46.67 -12.99
N ILE A 245 -14.23 -45.64 -12.33
CA ILE A 245 -14.87 -45.01 -11.18
C ILE A 245 -15.11 -43.54 -11.57
N SER A 246 -16.38 -43.29 -11.87
CA SER A 246 -17.00 -41.97 -11.97
C SER A 246 -17.44 -41.58 -10.57
N GLU A 247 -16.83 -40.57 -9.98
CA GLU A 247 -17.32 -39.92 -8.77
C GLU A 247 -17.64 -38.46 -9.09
N ASN A 248 -18.94 -38.20 -9.26
CA ASN A 248 -19.51 -36.87 -9.14
C ASN A 248 -19.56 -36.49 -7.64
N PRO A 249 -19.15 -35.29 -7.24
CA PRO A 249 -19.45 -34.78 -5.91
C PRO A 249 -20.92 -34.30 -5.83
N PRO A 250 -21.61 -34.52 -4.68
CA PRO A 250 -22.99 -34.13 -4.49
C PRO A 250 -23.13 -32.61 -4.30
N SER A 251 -24.18 -32.06 -4.90
CA SER A 251 -24.65 -30.70 -4.75
C SER A 251 -25.11 -30.42 -3.31
N GLY A 252 -24.22 -29.81 -2.53
CA GLY A 252 -24.51 -29.28 -1.20
C GLY A 252 -25.42 -28.06 -1.25
N VAL A 253 -26.66 -28.26 -0.82
CA VAL A 253 -27.70 -27.26 -0.57
C VAL A 253 -27.25 -26.25 0.49
N TYR A 254 -26.92 -25.03 0.08
CA TYR A 254 -26.75 -23.91 1.02
C TYR A 254 -28.11 -23.31 1.39
N LYS A 255 -28.53 -23.55 2.64
CA LYS A 255 -29.63 -22.89 3.32
C LYS A 255 -29.41 -21.36 3.33
N GLN A 256 -30.33 -20.62 2.73
CA GLN A 256 -30.45 -19.18 2.91
C GLN A 256 -30.81 -18.86 4.37
N ARG A 257 -29.96 -18.08 5.04
CA ARG A 257 -30.23 -17.54 6.38
C ARG A 257 -30.87 -16.16 6.22
N LYS A 258 -32.19 -16.05 6.44
CA LYS A 258 -32.92 -14.79 6.61
C LYS A 258 -32.29 -13.99 7.77
N LYS A 259 -31.76 -12.80 7.49
CA LYS A 259 -31.47 -11.80 8.54
C LYS A 259 -32.71 -10.95 8.78
N LEU A 260 -33.15 -10.95 10.04
CA LEU A 260 -34.17 -10.08 10.61
C LEU A 260 -33.79 -8.61 10.43
N THR A 261 -34.69 -7.82 9.87
CA THR A 261 -34.75 -6.36 10.03
C THR A 261 -35.30 -6.04 11.42
N ARG A 262 -34.51 -5.35 12.25
CA ARG A 262 -34.97 -4.75 13.50
C ARG A 262 -35.23 -3.26 13.23
N LYS A 263 -36.50 -2.89 13.12
CA LYS A 263 -36.97 -1.49 13.26
C LYS A 263 -36.84 -1.13 14.74
N GLY A 264 -36.12 -0.06 15.03
CA GLY A 264 -36.11 0.63 16.32
C GLY A 264 -36.36 2.10 16.06
N THR A 265 -37.43 2.59 16.70
CA THR A 265 -37.96 3.96 16.81
C THR A 265 -36.96 5.01 17.22
#